data_AF-A0A831TGV3-F1
#
_entry.id   AF-A0A831TGV3-F1
#
_cell.length_a   1.000
_cell.length_b   1.000
_cell.length_c   1.000
_cell.angle_alpha   90.00
_cell.angle_beta   90.00
_cell.angle_gamma   90.00
#
_symmetry.space_group_name_H-M   'P 1'
#
loop_
_entity.id
_entity.type
_entity.pdbx_description
1 polymer ?
#
loop_
_entity_poly.entity_id
_entity_poly.type
_entity_poly.pdbx_seq_one_letter_code
_entity_poly.pdbx_strand_id
1 'polypeptide(L)' 'KDPPVEPGRPVAVICGSGTRSAIAASLLQARGWERLFNVSGGMTAWRAAGLPVIPEPALAR' A
#
# COMPACT_ATOMS: atom_id res chain seq x y z
N LYS A 1 -0.64 -16.09 2.49
CA LYS A 1 -1.73 -15.87 1.51
C LYS A 1 -1.45 -14.56 0.80
N ASP A 2 -1.58 -14.53 -0.52
CA ASP A 2 -1.35 -13.31 -1.32
C ASP A 2 -2.55 -12.36 -1.26
N PRO A 3 -2.36 -11.05 -1.48
CA PRO A 3 -3.43 -10.07 -1.41
C PRO A 3 -4.49 -10.30 -2.52
N PRO A 4 -5.78 -10.03 -2.23
CA PRO A 4 -6.87 -10.22 -3.18
C PRO A 4 -6.93 -9.03 -4.16
N VAL A 5 -5.97 -8.95 -5.09
CA VAL A 5 -5.95 -7.92 -6.13
C VAL A 5 -5.84 -8.57 -7.52
N GLU A 6 -6.44 -7.92 -8.52
CA GLU A 6 -6.44 -8.38 -9.90
C GLU A 6 -5.00 -8.48 -10.47
N PRO A 7 -4.63 -9.62 -11.08
CA PRO A 7 -3.32 -9.78 -11.70
C PRO A 7 -3.00 -8.70 -12.74
N GLY A 8 -1.74 -8.28 -12.81
CA GLY A 8 -1.25 -7.34 -13.82
C GLY A 8 -1.62 -5.86 -13.59
N ARG A 9 -2.44 -5.53 -12.58
CA ARG A 9 -2.69 -4.13 -12.20
C ARG A 9 -1.53 -3.56 -11.39
N PRO A 10 -1.22 -2.24 -11.50
CA PRO A 10 -0.32 -1.58 -10.57
C PRO A 10 -0.81 -1.74 -9.13
N VAL A 11 0.10 -2.04 -8.21
CA VAL A 11 -0.21 -2.19 -6.80
C VAL A 11 0.65 -1.23 -5.99
N ALA A 12 -0.01 -0.33 -5.25
CA ALA A 12 0.64 0.50 -4.25
C ALA A 12 0.49 -0.17 -2.87
N VAL A 13 1.60 -0.34 -2.15
CA VAL A 13 1.63 -0.81 -0.77
C VAL A 13 2.00 0.33 0.17
N ILE A 14 1.24 0.43 1.25
CA ILE A 14 1.34 1.54 2.21
C ILE A 14 1.20 1.01 3.64
N CYS A 15 2.07 1.48 4.53
CA CYS A 15 1.94 1.29 5.98
C CYS A 15 1.98 2.65 6.69
N GLY A 16 2.13 2.68 8.02
CA GLY A 16 2.26 3.94 8.79
C GLY A 16 3.38 4.88 8.29
N SER A 17 4.62 4.39 8.22
CA SER A 17 5.82 5.20 7.91
C SER A 17 6.53 4.88 6.60
N GLY A 18 6.06 3.88 5.84
CA GLY A 18 6.71 3.36 4.63
C GLY A 18 7.70 2.19 4.85
N THR A 19 8.16 1.92 6.08
CA THR A 19 9.17 0.87 6.34
C THR A 19 8.61 -0.55 6.15
N ARG A 20 7.45 -0.85 6.75
CA ARG A 20 6.84 -2.18 6.64
C ARG A 20 6.33 -2.46 5.22
N SER A 21 5.82 -1.44 4.53
CA SER A 21 5.38 -1.56 3.15
C SER A 21 6.55 -1.77 2.18
N ALA A 22 7.75 -1.23 2.46
CA ALA A 22 8.95 -1.55 1.68
C ALA A 22 9.33 -3.04 1.80
N ILE A 23 9.28 -3.60 3.01
CA ILE A 23 9.51 -5.04 3.22
C ILE A 23 8.44 -5.86 2.49
N ALA A 24 7.17 -5.49 2.62
CA ALA A 24 6.08 -6.15 1.92
C ALA A 24 6.24 -6.10 0.39
N ALA A 25 6.65 -4.95 -0.17
CA ALA A 25 6.93 -4.80 -1.59
C ALA A 25 8.03 -5.77 -2.05
N SER A 26 9.12 -5.88 -1.30
CA SER A 26 10.21 -6.83 -1.59
C SER A 26 9.75 -8.28 -1.57
N LEU A 27 8.94 -8.66 -0.57
CA LEU A 27 8.37 -10.01 -0.48
C LEU A 27 7.41 -10.33 -1.64
N LEU A 28 6.59 -9.37 -2.06
CA LEU A 28 5.70 -9.55 -3.21
C LEU A 28 6.50 -9.64 -4.51
N GLN A 29 7.52 -8.79 -4.69
CA GLN A 29 8.40 -8.84 -5.85
C GLN A 29 9.11 -10.19 -5.96
N ALA A 30 9.61 -10.75 -4.85
CA ALA A 30 10.22 -12.08 -4.80
C ALA A 30 9.22 -13.21 -5.17
N ARG A 31 7.91 -12.95 -5.10
CA ARG A 31 6.86 -13.87 -5.53
C ARG A 31 6.36 -13.62 -6.96
N GLY A 32 7.05 -12.78 -7.73
CA GLY A 32 6.73 -12.51 -9.13
C GLY A 32 5.66 -11.44 -9.35
N TRP A 33 5.34 -10.65 -8.32
CA TRP A 33 4.47 -9.48 -8.51
C TRP A 33 5.22 -8.39 -9.27
N GLU A 34 4.59 -7.90 -10.32
CA GLU A 34 5.10 -6.80 -11.14
C GLU A 34 4.37 -5.50 -10.82
N ARG A 35 4.93 -4.35 -11.25
CA ARG A 35 4.30 -3.02 -11.12
C ARG A 35 3.92 -2.66 -9.67
N LEU A 36 4.83 -2.97 -8.73
CA LEU A 36 4.70 -2.64 -7.31
C LEU A 36 5.28 -1.26 -6.99
N PHE A 37 4.58 -0.51 -6.15
CA PHE A 37 4.99 0.81 -5.68
C PHE A 37 4.91 0.87 -4.16
N ASN A 38 6.00 1.26 -3.50
CA ASN A 38 5.96 1.58 -2.07
C ASN A 38 5.62 3.07 -1.89
N VAL A 39 4.63 3.38 -1.06
CA VAL A 39 4.32 4.79 -0.73
C VAL A 39 5.34 5.32 0.29
N SER A 40 6.25 6.15 -0.18
CA SER A 40 7.30 6.78 0.63
C SER A 40 6.71 7.58 1.79
N GLY A 41 7.22 7.37 3.00
CA GLY A 41 6.72 8.00 4.22
C GLY A 41 5.36 7.48 4.71
N GLY A 42 4.74 6.54 3.99
CA GLY A 42 3.51 5.87 4.38
C GLY A 42 2.30 6.79 4.57
N MET A 43 1.37 6.36 5.41
CA MET A 43 0.17 7.13 5.79
C MET A 43 0.53 8.45 6.48
N THR A 44 1.67 8.55 7.16
CA THR A 44 2.12 9.81 7.76
C THR A 44 2.36 10.86 6.67
N ALA A 45 3.12 10.52 5.63
CA ALA A 45 3.34 11.43 4.50
C ALA A 45 2.06 11.67 3.69
N TRP A 46 1.23 10.64 3.48
CA TRP A 46 -0.06 10.77 2.79
C TRP A 46 -0.96 11.81 3.45
N ARG A 47 -1.10 11.74 4.78
CA ARG A 47 -1.89 12.72 5.55
C ARG A 47 -1.25 14.10 5.57
N ALA A 48 0.07 14.19 5.71
CA ALA A 48 0.79 15.46 5.67
C ALA A 48 0.64 16.16 4.31
N ALA A 49 0.49 15.41 3.22
CA ALA A 49 0.21 15.92 1.88
C ALA A 49 -1.26 16.35 1.68
N GLY A 50 -2.12 16.22 2.70
CA GLY A 50 -3.54 16.59 2.61
C GLY A 50 -4.38 15.67 1.72
N LEU A 51 -3.89 14.47 1.40
CA LEU A 51 -4.59 13.52 0.54
C LEU A 51 -5.78 12.87 1.28
N PRO A 52 -6.86 12.52 0.56
CA PRO A 52 -8.08 12.01 1.18
C PRO A 52 -7.82 10.68 1.90
N VAL A 53 -8.51 10.49 3.02
CA VAL A 53 -8.56 9.23 3.77
C VAL A 53 -10.01 8.97 4.15
N ILE A 54 -10.50 7.77 3.88
CA ILE A 54 -11.80 7.32 4.36
C ILE A 54 -11.55 6.61 5.70
N PRO A 55 -12.01 7.15 6.83
CA PRO A 55 -11.88 6.49 8.12
C PRO A 55 -12.77 5.24 8.16
N GLU A 56 -12.35 4.23 8.91
CA GLU A 56 -13.01 2.91 8.96
C GLU A 56 -14.53 2.93 9.26
N PRO A 57 -15.06 3.81 10.13
CA PRO A 57 -16.50 3.94 10.33
C PRO A 57 -17.29 4.28 9.05
N ALA A 58 -16.64 4.84 8.03
CA ALA A 58 -17.26 5.21 6.76
C ALA A 58 -17.19 4.11 5.68
N LEU A 59 -16.37 3.07 5.88
CA LEU A 59 -16.28 1.90 4.98
C LEU A 59 -17.30 0.80 5.30
N ALA A 60 -17.91 0.84 6.49
CA ALA A 60 -18.92 -0.12 6.94
C ALA A 60 -20.37 0.26 6.54
N ARG A 61 -20.52 1.28 5.69
CA ARG A 61 -21.79 1.73 5.11
C ARG A 61 -21.79 1.48 3.61
#